data_AF-A0A9E0HEW0-F1
#
_entry.id   AF-A0A9E0HEW0-F1
#
_cell.length_a   1.000
_cell.length_b   1.000
_cell.length_c   1.000
_cell.angle_alpha   90.00
_cell.angle_beta   90.00
_cell.angle_gamma   90.00
#
_symmetry.space_group_name_H-M   'P 1'
#
loop_
_entity.id
_entity.type
_entity.pdbx_description
1 polymer ?
#
loop_
_entity_poly.entity_id
_entity_poly.type
_entity_poly.pdbx_seq_one_letter_code
_entity_poly.pdbx_strand_id
1 'polypeptide(L)' 'MRRLLLSIAVIASLSGCAVVRPHERQNLARREMTADRDPGEARFRQHQTGSREGADGGTGEPGGGCGCN' A
#
# COMPACT_ATOMS: atom_id res chain seq x y z
N MET A 1 -28.49 -8.80 17.89
CA MET A 1 -28.25 -7.69 16.93
C MET A 1 -26.79 -7.24 16.87
N ARG A 2 -26.13 -6.89 17.99
CA ARG A 2 -24.72 -6.44 17.99
C ARG A 2 -23.71 -7.45 17.40
N ARG A 3 -23.91 -8.75 17.64
CA ARG A 3 -23.10 -9.80 17.02
C ARG A 3 -23.28 -9.90 15.50
N LEU A 4 -24.52 -9.74 15.02
CA LEU A 4 -24.84 -9.75 13.59
C LEU A 4 -24.16 -8.58 12.85
N LEU A 5 -24.18 -7.38 13.45
CA LEU A 5 -23.51 -6.20 12.89
C LEU A 5 -22.00 -6.38 12.80
N LEU A 6 -21.37 -6.99 13.81
CA LEU A 6 -19.93 -7.30 13.78
C LEU A 6 -19.59 -8.32 12.69
N SER A 7 -20.42 -9.35 12.50
CA SER A 7 -20.23 -10.34 11.43
C SER A 7 -20.28 -9.70 10.04
N ILE A 8 -21.25 -8.79 9.82
CA ILE A 8 -21.39 -8.07 8.55
C ILE A 8 -20.19 -7.16 8.30
N ALA A 9 -19.71 -6.44 9.32
CA ALA A 9 -18.55 -5.57 9.20
C ALA A 9 -17.28 -6.34 8.80
N VAL A 10 -17.07 -7.53 9.38
CA VAL A 10 -15.93 -8.40 9.03
C VAL A 10 -16.05 -8.91 7.60
N ILE A 11 -17.23 -9.31 7.14
CA ILE A 11 -17.39 -9.80 5.75
C ILE A 11 -17.17 -8.66 4.75
N ALA A 12 -17.62 -7.44 5.07
CA ALA A 12 -17.44 -6.27 4.20
C ALA A 12 -15.98 -5.87 4.00
N SER A 13 -15.12 -6.04 5.01
CA SER A 13 -13.69 -5.69 4.90
C SER A 13 -12.88 -6.64 4.01
N LEU A 14 -13.40 -7.84 3.70
CA LEU A 14 -12.76 -8.79 2.77
C LEU A 14 -13.11 -8.53 1.29
N SER A 15 -13.96 -7.55 0.98
CA SER A 15 -14.42 -7.28 -0.40
C SER A 15 -13.37 -6.70 -1.35
N GLY A 16 -12.16 -6.40 -0.87
CA GLY A 16 -11.07 -5.85 -1.69
C GLY A 16 -10.33 -6.86 -2.56
N CYS A 17 -10.47 -8.16 -2.30
CA CYS A 17 -9.76 -9.22 -3.04
C CYS A 17 -10.61 -9.69 -4.23
N ALA A 18 -10.34 -9.17 -5.43
CA ALA A 18 -10.97 -9.61 -6.66
C ALA A 18 -9.94 -10.20 -7.65
N VAL A 19 -10.22 -11.40 -8.17
CA VAL A 19 -9.44 -12.00 -9.26
C VAL A 19 -9.88 -11.37 -10.58
N VAL A 20 -9.07 -10.47 -11.11
CA VAL A 20 -9.30 -9.79 -12.39
C VAL A 20 -8.57 -10.49 -13.54
N ARG A 21 -9.10 -10.37 -14.75
CA ARG A 21 -8.44 -10.88 -15.95
C ARG A 21 -7.15 -10.10 -16.21
N PRO A 22 -6.11 -10.71 -16.80
CA PRO A 22 -4.82 -10.05 -16.98
C PRO A 22 -4.90 -8.69 -17.70
N HIS A 23 -5.78 -8.57 -18.69
CA HIS A 23 -5.97 -7.31 -19.44
C HIS A 23 -6.68 -6.22 -18.63
N GLU A 24 -7.42 -6.53 -17.56
CA GLU A 24 -8.08 -5.52 -16.74
C GLU A 24 -7.08 -4.76 -15.86
N ARG A 25 -5.92 -5.36 -15.58
CA ARG A 25 -4.82 -4.74 -14.81
C ARG A 25 -4.26 -3.49 -15.48
N GLN A 26 -4.38 -3.38 -16.81
CA GLN A 26 -3.91 -2.21 -17.55
C GLN A 26 -4.59 -0.91 -17.11
N ASN A 27 -5.83 -1.01 -16.58
CA ASN A 27 -6.57 0.15 -16.10
C ASN A 27 -5.85 0.83 -14.92
N LEU A 28 -5.12 0.06 -14.11
CA LEU A 28 -4.34 0.55 -12.96
C LEU A 28 -2.88 0.85 -13.32
N ALA A 29 -2.42 0.44 -14.50
CA ALA A 29 -1.03 0.63 -14.96
C ALA A 29 -0.84 1.93 -15.77
N ARG A 30 -1.84 2.82 -15.79
CA ARG A 30 -1.73 4.09 -16.52
C ARG A 30 -0.70 4.99 -15.85
N ARG A 31 0.07 5.74 -16.64
CA ARG A 31 1.07 6.69 -16.12
C ARG A 31 0.45 7.70 -15.14
N GLU A 32 -0.80 8.10 -15.39
CA GLU A 32 -1.58 9.01 -14.54
C GLU A 32 -1.93 8.45 -13.14
N MET A 33 -1.73 7.15 -12.91
CA MET A 33 -1.90 6.50 -11.62
C MET A 33 -0.56 6.15 -10.94
N THR A 34 0.57 6.44 -11.58
CA THR A 34 1.90 6.28 -10.95
C THR A 34 2.06 7.29 -9.82
N ALA A 35 2.31 6.81 -8.60
CA ALA A 35 2.47 7.63 -7.39
C ALA A 35 3.82 8.36 -7.34
N ASP A 36 4.88 7.75 -7.89
CA ASP A 36 6.25 8.26 -7.82
C ASP A 36 6.75 8.70 -9.19
N ARG A 37 6.05 9.68 -9.79
CA ARG A 37 6.47 10.25 -11.08
C ARG A 37 7.73 11.10 -10.98
N ASP A 38 7.91 11.77 -9.85
CA ASP A 38 9.10 12.57 -9.56
C ASP A 38 10.00 11.80 -8.58
N PRO A 39 11.18 11.34 -9.04
CA PRO A 39 12.11 10.62 -8.19
C PRO A 39 12.62 11.43 -6.99
N GLY A 40 12.71 12.75 -7.11
CA GLY A 40 13.15 13.64 -6.03
C GLY A 40 12.10 13.73 -4.93
N GLU A 41 10.83 13.92 -5.32
CA GLU A 41 9.70 13.93 -4.38
C GLU A 41 9.53 12.57 -3.69
N ALA A 42 9.64 11.47 -4.45
CA ALA A 42 9.53 10.12 -3.94
C ALA A 42 10.59 9.83 -2.85
N ARG A 43 11.86 10.20 -3.11
CA ARG A 43 12.95 10.08 -2.12
C ARG A 43 12.71 10.93 -0.88
N PHE A 44 12.28 12.18 -1.07
CA PHE A 44 11.99 13.05 0.07
C PHE A 44 10.87 12.49 0.95
N ARG A 45 9.78 12.00 0.33
CA ARG A 45 8.65 11.39 1.04
C ARG A 45 9.07 10.12 1.77
N GLN A 46 9.87 9.27 1.12
CA GLN A 46 10.44 8.06 1.71
C GLN A 46 11.31 8.37 2.93
N HIS A 47 12.20 9.37 2.83
CA HIS A 47 13.02 9.81 3.95
C HIS A 47 12.19 10.36 5.12
N GLN A 48 11.16 11.15 4.82
CA GLN A 48 10.25 11.70 5.83
C GLN A 48 9.46 10.59 6.53
N THR A 49 8.86 9.67 5.78
CA THR A 49 8.06 8.57 6.34
C THR A 49 8.95 7.59 7.12
N GLY A 50 10.10 7.18 6.57
CA GLY A 50 11.05 6.32 7.27
C GLY A 50 11.53 6.93 8.60
N SER A 51 11.83 8.23 8.60
CA SER A 51 12.22 8.94 9.84
C SER A 51 11.10 9.03 10.89
N ARG A 52 9.83 9.04 10.47
CA ARG A 52 8.69 9.21 11.38
C ARG A 52 8.13 7.88 11.87
N GLU A 53 8.05 6.89 11.00
CA GLU A 53 7.35 5.63 11.26
C GLU A 53 8.31 4.52 11.70
N GLY A 54 9.62 4.64 11.43
CA GLY A 54 10.58 3.61 11.76
C GLY A 54 10.19 2.24 11.20
N ALA A 55 9.50 2.24 10.05
CA ALA A 55 9.12 1.07 9.28
C ALA A 55 9.82 1.09 7.91
N ASP A 56 10.62 0.05 7.66
CA ASP A 56 11.39 -0.18 6.44
C ASP A 56 11.00 -1.57 5.94
N GLY A 57 10.68 -1.67 4.65
CA GLY A 57 10.08 -2.88 4.12
C GLY A 57 9.82 -2.92 2.62
N GLY A 58 10.50 -2.09 1.83
CA GLY A 58 10.35 -2.23 0.37
C GLY A 58 11.10 -1.24 -0.51
N THR A 59 11.69 -0.19 0.05
CA THR A 59 12.26 0.90 -0.74
C THR A 59 13.78 1.09 -0.55
N GLY A 60 14.39 0.37 0.39
CA GLY A 60 15.86 0.25 0.52
C GLY A 60 16.55 1.44 1.20
N GLU A 61 15.82 2.27 1.96
CA GLU A 61 16.43 3.38 2.73
C GLU A 61 16.90 2.85 4.10
N PRO A 62 18.16 3.11 4.52
CA PRO A 62 18.63 2.67 5.84
C PRO A 62 17.97 3.52 6.95
N GLY A 63 16.86 3.04 7.51
CA GLY A 63 16.19 3.77 8.60
C GLY A 63 14.92 3.12 9.12
N GLY A 64 15.08 2.28 10.15
CA GLY A 64 14.02 1.79 11.04
C GLY A 64 13.03 0.85 10.36
N GLY A 65 13.05 -0.43 10.73
CA GLY A 65 12.10 -1.46 10.32
C GLY A 65 12.55 -2.80 10.90
N CYS A 66 11.63 -3.77 11.03
CA CYS A 66 12.02 -5.15 11.36
C CYS A 66 12.70 -5.74 10.12
N GLY A 67 14.00 -5.48 9.97
CA GLY A 67 14.82 -5.76 8.78
C GLY A 67 14.97 -7.24 8.44
N CYS A 68 13.85 -7.92 8.17
CA CYS A 68 13.82 -9.27 7.62
C CYS A 68 14.07 -9.20 6.11
N ASN A 69 15.35 -9.11 5.74
CA ASN A 69 15.82 -9.61 4.44
C ASN A 69 15.83 -11.14 4.44
#